data_AF-A0A7C9FEJ4-F1
#
_entry.id   AF-A0A7C9FEJ4-F1
#
_cell.length_a   1.000
_cell.length_b   1.000
_cell.length_c   1.000
_cell.angle_alpha   90.00
_cell.angle_beta   90.00
_cell.angle_gamma   90.00
#
_symmetry.space_group_name_H-M   'P 1'
#
loop_
_entity.id
_entity.type
_entity.pdbx_description
1 polymer ?
#
loop_
_entity_poly.entity_id
_entity_poly.type
_entity_poly.pdbx_seq_one_letter_code
_entity_poly.pdbx_strand_id
1 'polypeptide(L)'
;AYMSLWLHLPHRNLSDGEDFSLPGFPENHRFRRSQLHRFLRCADGSDQWSRFFQPQIRFSMCSSGWLCNSVEEIEPLGFEILRNYLKSPVWAVGPLIPDPPPVDKSSSSSDKCIQWLNS
;
A
#
# COMPACT_ATOMS: atom_id res chain seq x y z
N ALA A 1 4.17 -2.63 4.90
CA ALA A 1 4.63 -3.93 4.36
C ALA A 1 5.25 -3.78 2.96
N TYR A 2 4.59 -3.08 2.05
CA TYR A 2 4.97 -2.97 0.63
C TYR A 2 6.47 -2.68 0.36
N MET A 3 7.05 -1.68 1.03
CA MET A 3 8.48 -1.36 0.86
C MET A 3 9.40 -2.50 1.26
N SER A 4 9.20 -3.07 2.44
CA SER A 4 10.00 -4.17 2.94
C SER A 4 9.87 -5.41 2.02
N LEU A 5 8.68 -5.68 1.51
CA LEU A 5 8.46 -6.78 0.55
C LEU A 5 9.31 -6.62 -0.70
N TRP A 6 9.30 -5.45 -1.35
CA TRP A 6 10.09 -5.21 -2.56
C TRP A 6 11.59 -5.20 -2.32
N LEU A 7 12.05 -4.72 -1.16
CA LEU A 7 13.47 -4.63 -0.85
C LEU A 7 14.10 -5.97 -0.50
N HIS A 8 13.34 -6.87 0.15
CA HIS A 8 13.88 -8.11 0.72
C HIS A 8 13.38 -9.38 0.01
N LEU A 9 12.22 -9.33 -0.64
CA LEU A 9 11.59 -10.44 -1.38
C LEU A 9 11.62 -11.80 -0.64
N PRO A 10 11.23 -11.88 0.64
CA PRO A 10 11.36 -13.11 1.45
C PRO A 10 10.49 -14.27 0.96
N HIS A 11 9.52 -14.02 0.07
CA HIS A 11 8.56 -14.99 -0.46
C HIS A 11 9.07 -15.83 -1.64
N ARG A 12 10.23 -15.52 -2.21
CA ARG A 12 10.68 -16.03 -3.53
C ARG A 12 10.73 -17.56 -3.69
N ASN A 13 10.94 -18.29 -2.60
CA ASN A 13 11.10 -19.74 -2.62
C ASN A 13 10.01 -20.46 -1.80
N LEU A 14 8.89 -19.79 -1.56
CA LEU A 14 7.77 -20.33 -0.80
C LEU A 14 6.63 -20.71 -1.72
N SER A 15 5.88 -21.74 -1.33
CA SER A 15 4.57 -22.04 -1.89
C SER A 15 3.52 -21.04 -1.41
N ASP A 16 2.36 -21.03 -2.06
CA ASP A 16 1.34 -20.00 -1.79
C ASP A 16 0.58 -20.20 -0.48
N GLY A 17 0.64 -21.40 0.08
CA GLY A 17 0.09 -21.71 1.41
C GLY A 17 1.06 -21.38 2.55
N GLU A 18 2.31 -21.05 2.25
CA GLU A 18 3.32 -20.76 3.27
C GLU A 18 3.28 -19.29 3.70
N ASP A 19 3.47 -19.12 5.01
CA ASP A 19 3.54 -17.84 5.68
C ASP A 19 5.00 -17.47 5.95
N PHE A 20 5.35 -16.19 5.83
CA PHE A 20 6.70 -15.69 6.04
C PHE A 20 6.73 -14.42 6.88
N SER A 21 7.85 -14.20 7.57
CA SER A 21 8.11 -12.98 8.32
C SER A 21 8.72 -11.91 7.40
N LEU A 22 8.54 -10.64 7.77
CA LEU A 22 8.97 -9.51 6.95
C LEU A 22 9.86 -8.56 7.77
N PRO A 23 11.02 -8.12 7.26
CA PRO A 23 11.86 -7.17 7.98
C PRO A 23 11.10 -5.89 8.35
N GLY A 24 11.25 -5.44 9.59
CA GLY A 24 10.53 -4.30 10.15
C GLY A 24 9.17 -4.63 10.77
N PHE A 25 8.69 -5.86 10.66
CA PHE A 25 7.46 -6.33 11.31
C PHE A 25 7.80 -7.17 12.55
N PRO A 26 6.94 -7.16 13.59
CA PRO A 26 7.09 -8.08 14.72
C PRO A 26 7.03 -9.55 14.27
N GLU A 27 7.72 -10.45 14.97
CA GLU A 27 7.83 -11.87 14.56
C GLU A 27 6.49 -12.60 14.47
N ASN A 28 5.51 -12.20 15.29
CA ASN A 28 4.15 -12.74 15.27
C ASN A 28 3.31 -12.25 14.07
N HIS A 29 3.81 -11.30 13.27
CA HIS A 29 3.15 -10.83 12.06
C HIS A 29 3.69 -11.56 10.85
N ARG A 30 2.90 -12.50 10.34
CA ARG A 30 3.24 -13.30 9.17
C ARG A 30 2.40 -12.87 7.98
N PHE A 31 2.99 -13.01 6.79
CA PHE A 31 2.37 -12.69 5.52
C PHE A 31 2.24 -13.96 4.70
N ARG A 32 1.13 -14.11 3.98
CA ARG A 32 0.93 -15.25 3.09
C ARG A 32 1.28 -14.90 1.66
N ARG A 33 2.03 -15.77 0.98
CA ARG A 33 2.42 -15.53 -0.42
C ARG A 33 1.22 -15.37 -1.35
N SER A 34 0.12 -16.10 -1.11
CA SER A 34 -1.11 -15.98 -1.89
C SER A 34 -1.78 -14.61 -1.82
N GLN A 35 -1.53 -13.82 -0.76
CA GLN A 35 -2.08 -12.47 -0.59
C GLN A 35 -1.28 -11.40 -1.33
N LEU A 36 -0.12 -11.75 -1.89
CA LEU A 36 0.71 -10.82 -2.66
C LEU A 36 0.10 -10.57 -4.04
N HIS A 37 0.12 -9.31 -4.46
CA HIS A 37 -0.23 -8.97 -5.84
C HIS A 37 0.68 -9.71 -6.84
N ARG A 38 0.14 -10.11 -8.00
CA ARG A 38 0.78 -10.99 -8.99
C ARG A 38 2.22 -10.60 -9.31
N PHE A 39 2.49 -9.31 -9.56
CA PHE A 39 3.84 -8.85 -9.91
C PHE A 39 4.84 -9.06 -8.79
N LEU A 40 4.47 -8.73 -7.56
CA LEU A 40 5.31 -8.96 -6.40
C LEU A 40 5.48 -10.46 -6.14
N ARG A 41 4.42 -11.27 -6.24
CA ARG A 41 4.48 -12.72 -6.05
C ARG A 41 5.46 -13.41 -7.01
N CYS A 42 5.58 -12.90 -8.24
CA CYS A 42 6.53 -13.39 -9.25
C CYS A 42 7.89 -12.70 -9.21
N ALA A 43 8.10 -11.70 -8.35
CA ALA A 43 9.32 -10.89 -8.34
C ALA A 43 10.54 -11.69 -7.89
N ASP A 44 11.67 -11.48 -8.58
CA ASP A 44 12.93 -12.18 -8.34
C ASP A 44 14.12 -11.23 -8.11
N GLY A 45 13.86 -9.95 -7.91
CA GLY A 45 14.90 -8.94 -7.68
C GLY A 45 15.59 -8.45 -8.95
N SER A 46 15.44 -9.15 -10.08
CA SER A 46 16.01 -8.79 -11.38
C SER A 46 14.94 -8.48 -12.45
N ASP A 47 13.70 -8.91 -12.20
CA ASP A 47 12.54 -8.59 -13.03
C ASP A 47 12.31 -7.08 -13.19
N GLN A 48 11.51 -6.70 -14.18
CA GLN A 48 11.28 -5.29 -14.52
C GLN A 48 10.70 -4.49 -13.35
N TRP A 49 9.81 -5.08 -12.55
CA TRP A 49 9.21 -4.40 -11.40
C TRP A 49 10.19 -4.27 -10.25
N SER A 50 11.01 -5.30 -9.98
CA SER A 50 12.08 -5.19 -8.98
C SER A 50 13.09 -4.10 -9.34
N ARG A 51 13.54 -4.07 -10.61
CA ARG A 51 14.47 -3.04 -11.12
C ARG A 51 13.89 -1.64 -11.05
N PHE A 52 12.58 -1.49 -11.19
CA PHE A 52 11.89 -0.22 -11.05
C PHE A 52 11.69 0.18 -9.58
N PHE A 53 11.05 -0.67 -8.76
CA PHE A 53 10.62 -0.32 -7.42
C PHE A 53 11.76 -0.24 -6.42
N GLN A 54 12.75 -1.14 -6.48
CA GLN A 54 13.78 -1.15 -5.44
C GLN A 54 14.60 0.15 -5.38
N PRO A 55 15.09 0.73 -6.50
CA PRO A 55 15.75 2.03 -6.46
C PRO A 55 14.82 3.14 -5.98
N GLN A 56 13.59 3.20 -6.49
CA GLN A 56 12.61 4.23 -6.12
C GLN A 56 12.32 4.22 -4.62
N ILE A 57 12.12 3.03 -4.04
CA ILE A 57 11.90 2.87 -2.60
C ILE A 57 13.15 3.29 -1.81
N ARG A 58 14.36 2.89 -2.23
CA ARG A 58 15.59 3.30 -1.54
C ARG A 58 15.76 4.82 -1.54
N PHE A 59 15.50 5.48 -2.66
CA PHE A 59 15.56 6.94 -2.74
C PHE A 59 14.45 7.63 -1.96
N SER A 60 13.23 7.09 -1.95
CA SER A 60 12.13 7.67 -1.17
C SER A 60 12.33 7.52 0.34
N MET A 61 13.08 6.51 0.80
CA MET A 61 13.50 6.40 2.20
C MET A 61 14.46 7.53 2.64
N CYS A 62 15.08 8.24 1.69
CA CYS A 62 15.91 9.41 1.97
C CYS A 62 15.13 10.74 1.92
N SER A 63 13.80 10.71 1.81
CA SER A 63 12.97 11.92 1.84
C SER A 63 12.90 12.53 3.25
N SER A 64 12.51 13.81 3.33
CA SER A 64 12.25 14.49 4.61
C SER A 64 11.03 13.93 5.36
N GLY A 65 10.22 13.10 4.70
CA GLY A 65 9.06 12.44 5.30
C GLY A 65 8.09 11.89 4.26
N TRP A 66 7.03 11.26 4.76
CA TRP A 66 6.07 10.50 3.96
C TRP A 66 4.64 10.97 4.22
N LEU A 67 3.89 11.20 3.15
CA LEU A 67 2.48 11.54 3.19
C LEU A 67 1.66 10.30 2.86
N CYS A 68 0.79 9.88 3.77
CA CYS A 68 -0.09 8.74 3.60
C CYS A 68 -1.53 9.25 3.46
N ASN A 69 -2.15 8.99 2.31
CA ASN A 69 -3.59 9.16 2.14
C ASN A 69 -4.35 8.06 2.89
N SER A 70 -4.29 8.12 4.22
CA SER A 70 -4.96 7.27 5.18
C SER A 70 -5.15 8.07 6.48
N VAL A 71 -5.88 7.51 7.44
CA VAL A 71 -6.11 8.07 8.77
C VAL A 71 -5.50 7.16 9.83
N GLU A 72 -4.88 7.74 10.84
CA GLU A 72 -4.13 7.00 11.85
C GLU A 72 -5.05 6.17 12.75
N GLU A 73 -6.27 6.63 12.99
CA GLU A 73 -7.29 5.97 13.81
C GLU A 73 -7.75 4.64 13.22
N ILE A 74 -7.69 4.47 11.90
CA ILE A 74 -8.09 3.22 11.21
C ILE A 74 -6.89 2.26 11.08
N GLU A 75 -5.68 2.78 10.90
CA GLU A 75 -4.47 1.98 10.67
C GLU A 75 -3.35 2.23 11.70
N PRO A 76 -3.62 2.22 13.02
CA PRO A 76 -2.64 2.68 14.03
C PRO A 76 -1.34 1.85 14.00
N LEU A 77 -1.47 0.52 13.89
CA LEU A 77 -0.32 -0.38 13.77
C LEU A 77 0.46 -0.14 12.47
N GLY A 78 -0.23 0.18 11.38
CA GLY A 78 0.40 0.47 10.10
C GLY A 78 1.33 1.67 10.19
N PHE A 79 0.85 2.76 10.81
CA PHE A 79 1.65 3.96 11.05
C PHE A 79 2.79 3.73 12.03
N GLU A 80 2.56 3.00 13.12
CA GLU A 80 3.60 2.64 14.09
C GLU A 80 4.76 1.91 13.41
N ILE A 81 4.45 0.82 12.69
CA ILE A 81 5.45 0.03 11.98
C ILE A 81 6.15 0.87 10.90
N LEU A 82 5.40 1.68 10.14
CA LEU A 82 5.97 2.49 9.06
C LEU A 82 6.95 3.54 9.59
N ARG A 83 6.60 4.25 10.67
CA ARG A 83 7.51 5.21 11.34
C ARG A 83 8.74 4.50 11.91
N ASN A 84 8.54 3.35 12.54
CA ASN A 84 9.63 2.55 13.10
C ASN A 84 10.57 2.01 12.01
N TYR A 85 10.06 1.68 10.83
CA TYR A 85 10.85 1.20 9.71
C TYR A 85 11.60 2.32 8.99
N LEU A 86 10.93 3.43 8.71
CA LEU A 86 11.49 4.56 7.96
C LEU A 86 12.45 5.43 8.78
N LYS A 87 12.22 5.55 10.09
CA LYS A 87 12.93 6.50 10.97
C LYS A 87 12.81 7.97 10.53
N SER A 88 11.76 8.29 9.76
CA SER A 88 11.43 9.64 9.27
C SER A 88 9.97 9.99 9.61
N PRO A 89 9.59 11.27 9.60
CA PRO A 89 8.19 11.68 9.79
C PRO A 89 7.24 11.02 8.80
N VAL A 90 6.09 10.57 9.30
CA VAL A 90 4.99 9.99 8.51
C VAL A 90 3.69 10.68 8.93
N TRP A 91 3.04 11.35 7.99
CA TRP A 91 1.80 12.09 8.21
C TRP A 91 0.62 11.39 7.55
N ALA A 92 -0.41 11.15 8.35
CA ALA A 92 -1.75 10.82 7.86
C ALA A 92 -2.38 12.11 7.30
N VAL A 93 -2.63 12.16 5.99
CA VAL A 93 -3.25 13.30 5.30
C VAL A 93 -4.58 12.92 4.65
N GLY A 94 -5.09 11.73 4.95
CA GLY A 94 -6.31 11.19 4.37
C GLY A 94 -7.56 11.37 5.24
N PRO A 95 -8.71 10.89 4.73
CA PRO A 95 -8.91 10.57 3.33
C PRO A 95 -8.92 11.86 2.49
N LEU A 96 -8.20 11.86 1.36
CA LEU A 96 -8.33 12.93 0.38
C LEU A 96 -9.76 12.91 -0.16
N ILE A 97 -10.46 14.03 0.04
CA ILE A 97 -11.85 14.18 -0.38
C ILE A 97 -11.87 14.50 -1.89
N PRO A 98 -12.61 13.74 -2.70
CA PRO A 98 -12.72 14.04 -4.13
C PRO A 98 -13.43 15.38 -4.33
N ASP A 99 -12.98 16.14 -5.34
CA ASP A 99 -13.69 17.34 -5.76
C ASP A 99 -15.10 16.99 -6.24
N PRO A 100 -16.08 17.90 -6.03
CA PRO A 100 -17.40 17.72 -6.59
C PRO A 100 -17.30 17.60 -8.13
N PRO A 101 -18.08 16.71 -8.76
CA PRO A 101 -18.05 16.56 -10.19
C PRO A 101 -18.46 17.88 -10.89
N PRO A 102 -17.92 18.17 -12.08
CA PRO A 102 -18.35 19.33 -12.86
C PRO A 102 -19.86 19.31 -13.09
N VAL A 103 -20.51 20.47 -13.03
CA VAL A 103 -21.98 20.63 -13.08
C VAL A 103 -22.58 20.30 -14.47
N ASP A 104 -21.79 19.88 -15.47
CA ASP A 104 -22.26 19.69 -16.84
C ASP A 104 -22.57 18.22 -17.24
N LYS A 105 -23.88 17.95 -17.36
CA LYS A 105 -24.58 17.15 -18.38
C LYS A 105 -24.18 15.67 -18.60
N SER A 106 -24.14 14.87 -17.55
CA SER A 106 -24.43 13.42 -17.65
C SER A 106 -25.61 13.00 -16.77
N SER A 107 -26.65 13.83 -16.74
CA SER A 107 -27.86 13.75 -15.90
C SER A 107 -28.81 12.60 -16.26
N SER A 108 -28.30 11.44 -16.65
CA SER A 108 -29.15 10.28 -16.97
C SER A 108 -28.83 9.01 -16.18
N SER A 109 -27.61 8.87 -15.64
CA SER A 109 -27.21 7.67 -14.88
C SER A 109 -27.02 7.95 -13.40
N SER A 110 -26.29 9.02 -13.03
CA SER A 110 -26.07 9.36 -11.61
C SER A 110 -27.37 9.70 -10.89
N ASP A 111 -28.23 10.51 -11.51
CA ASP A 111 -29.53 10.89 -10.93
C ASP A 111 -30.45 9.68 -10.71
N LYS A 112 -30.39 8.67 -11.59
CA LYS A 112 -31.15 7.42 -11.42
C LYS A 112 -30.62 6.58 -10.26
N CYS A 113 -29.29 6.49 -10.11
CA CYS A 113 -28.69 5.80 -8.96
C CYS A 113 -29.05 6.49 -7.64
N ILE A 114 -29.04 7.82 -7.60
CA ILE A 114 -29.44 8.58 -6.42
C ILE A 114 -30.94 8.39 -6.13
N GLN A 115 -31.80 8.42 -7.15
CA GLN A 115 -33.22 8.13 -6.99
C GLN A 115 -33.48 6.71 -6.46
N TRP A 116 -32.74 5.71 -6.94
CA TRP A 116 -32.82 4.35 -6.43
C TRP A 116 -32.38 4.25 -4.97
N LEU A 117 -31.29 4.90 -4.58
CA LEU A 117 -30.83 4.94 -3.18
C LEU A 117 -31.84 5.62 -2.23
N ASN A 118 -32.63 6.56 -2.75
CA ASN A 118 -33.63 7.31 -1.99
C ASN A 118 -35.03 6.64 -1.96
N SER A 119 -35.23 5.54 -2.69
CA SER A 119 -36.50 4.78 -2.71
C SER A 119 -36.53 3.75 -1.58
#